data_AF-A0A7X5SCC0-F1
#
_entry.id   AF-A0A7X5SCC0-F1
#
_cell.length_a   1.000
_cell.length_b   1.000
_cell.length_c   1.000
_cell.angle_alpha   90.00
_cell.angle_beta   90.00
_cell.angle_gamma   90.00
#
_symmetry.space_group_name_H-M   'P 1'
#
loop_
_entity.id
_entity.type
_entity.pdbx_description
1 polymer ?
#
loop_
_entity_poly.entity_id
_entity_poly.type
_entity_poly.pdbx_seq_one_letter_code
_entity_poly.pdbx_strand_id
1 'polypeptide(L)'
;TGTGVTPYRSMLPLLAEAIATRGVQVLLLQGARTPAELLYGDDFRAFADAHPQFRYVPCFSRELPEQPHADVRHGYVQQQLAECAPDAQGDIAYLCGNPDMVDSC
;
A
#
# COMPACT_ATOMS: atom_id res chain seq x y z
N THR A 1 11.82 10.07 -3.22
CA THR A 1 11.68 9.03 -4.27
C THR A 1 10.67 8.01 -3.77
N GLY A 2 9.69 7.59 -4.58
CA GLY A 2 8.66 6.61 -4.20
C GLY A 2 9.17 5.17 -4.05
N THR A 3 10.47 4.98 -3.86
CA THR A 3 11.19 3.70 -3.87
C THR A 3 11.03 2.90 -2.58
N GLY A 4 10.43 3.48 -1.54
CA GLY A 4 10.15 2.78 -0.27
C GLY A 4 9.26 1.55 -0.45
N VAL A 5 8.64 1.37 -1.62
CA VAL A 5 7.79 0.23 -1.93
C VAL A 5 8.55 -1.05 -2.33
N THR A 6 9.80 -0.94 -2.76
CA THR A 6 10.62 -2.07 -3.24
C THR A 6 10.69 -3.25 -2.26
N PRO A 7 10.93 -3.07 -0.94
CA PRO A 7 10.92 -4.19 0.00
C PRO A 7 9.55 -4.88 0.08
N TYR A 8 8.43 -4.16 -0.08
CA TYR A 8 7.11 -4.79 -0.06
C TYR A 8 6.83 -5.59 -1.32
N ARG A 9 7.37 -5.17 -2.47
CA ARG A 9 7.28 -5.96 -3.70
C ARG A 9 8.02 -7.31 -3.56
N SER A 10 9.20 -7.33 -2.93
CA SER A 10 9.91 -8.60 -2.70
C SER A 10 9.25 -9.49 -1.66
N MET A 11 8.43 -8.93 -0.77
CA MET A 11 7.67 -9.69 0.24
C MET A 11 6.46 -10.44 -0.32
N LEU A 12 5.97 -10.13 -1.53
CA LEU A 12 4.72 -10.72 -2.05
C LEU A 12 4.64 -12.25 -1.98
N PRO A 13 5.69 -13.04 -2.30
CA PRO A 13 5.63 -14.50 -2.15
C PRO A 13 5.44 -14.94 -0.69
N LEU A 14 6.11 -14.26 0.25
CA LEU A 14 6.00 -14.54 1.69
C LEU A 14 4.62 -14.14 2.23
N LEU A 15 4.06 -13.03 1.73
CA LEU A 15 2.72 -12.59 2.08
C LEU A 15 1.68 -13.59 1.54
N ALA A 16 1.84 -14.10 0.32
CA ALA A 16 0.96 -15.14 -0.22
C ALA A 16 0.96 -16.41 0.65
N GLU A 17 2.15 -16.85 1.07
CA GLU A 17 2.28 -17.99 1.99
C GLU A 17 1.62 -17.70 3.34
N ALA A 18 1.86 -16.52 3.92
CA ALA A 18 1.26 -16.13 5.19
C ALA A 18 -0.27 -16.05 5.11
N ILE A 19 -0.81 -15.53 4.01
CA ILE A 19 -2.24 -15.46 3.72
C ILE A 19 -2.82 -16.87 3.66
N ALA A 20 -2.17 -17.78 2.93
CA ALA A 20 -2.66 -19.15 2.74
C ALA A 20 -2.57 -20.01 4.00
N THR A 21 -1.51 -19.86 4.81
CA THR A 21 -1.22 -20.74 5.94
C THR A 21 -1.72 -20.22 7.28
N ARG A 22 -1.73 -18.90 7.46
CA ARG A 22 -2.08 -18.23 8.72
C ARG A 22 -3.31 -17.34 8.62
N GLY A 23 -3.84 -17.13 7.41
CA GLY A 23 -5.04 -16.32 7.21
C GLY A 23 -4.82 -14.83 7.45
N VAL A 24 -3.57 -14.33 7.39
CA VAL A 24 -3.28 -12.92 7.67
C VAL A 24 -3.99 -11.99 6.69
N GLN A 25 -4.36 -10.80 7.15
CA GLN A 25 -4.83 -9.71 6.31
C GLN A 25 -3.70 -8.72 6.07
N VAL A 26 -3.65 -8.15 4.88
CA VAL A 26 -2.57 -7.24 4.48
C VAL A 26 -3.17 -6.03 3.77
N LEU A 27 -2.76 -4.85 4.22
CA LEU A 27 -3.10 -3.58 3.59
C LEU A 27 -1.82 -2.86 3.18
N LEU A 28 -1.69 -2.53 1.90
CA LEU A 28 -0.57 -1.76 1.37
C LEU A 28 -1.05 -0.37 0.93
N LEU A 29 -0.56 0.66 1.63
CA LEU A 29 -0.66 2.06 1.22
C LEU A 29 0.62 2.45 0.47
N GLN A 30 0.50 2.96 -0.76
CA GLN A 30 1.66 3.43 -1.54
C GLN A 30 1.47 4.89 -1.98
N GLY A 31 2.37 5.76 -1.53
CA GLY A 31 2.37 7.17 -1.92
C GLY A 31 3.18 7.42 -3.20
N ALA A 32 2.58 8.12 -4.17
CA ALA A 32 3.25 8.68 -5.34
C ALA A 32 2.74 10.10 -5.62
N ARG A 33 3.43 10.86 -6.48
CA ARG A 33 2.95 12.19 -6.88
C ARG A 33 1.87 12.09 -7.95
N THR A 34 2.13 11.24 -8.95
CA THR A 34 1.26 11.01 -10.11
C THR A 34 1.26 9.50 -10.45
N PRO A 35 0.32 9.02 -11.28
CA PRO A 35 0.26 7.62 -11.69
C PRO A 35 1.53 7.15 -12.40
N ALA A 36 2.16 8.02 -13.19
CA ALA A 36 3.40 7.70 -13.92
C ALA A 36 4.60 7.40 -13.01
N GLU A 37 4.55 7.84 -11.75
CA GLU A 37 5.62 7.60 -10.77
C GLU A 37 5.35 6.36 -9.89
N LEU A 38 4.24 5.66 -10.10
CA LEU A 38 3.84 4.52 -9.31
C LEU A 38 4.68 3.29 -9.69
N LEU A 39 5.64 2.94 -8.82
CA LEU A 39 6.46 1.75 -9.00
C LEU A 39 5.67 0.50 -8.64
N TYR A 40 5.71 -0.50 -9.52
CA TYR A 40 5.10 -1.83 -9.30
C TYR A 40 3.58 -1.78 -9.03
N GLY A 41 2.87 -0.77 -9.55
CA GLY A 41 1.42 -0.65 -9.38
C GLY A 41 0.65 -1.86 -9.91
N ASP A 42 0.92 -2.27 -11.15
CA ASP A 42 0.26 -3.43 -11.79
C ASP A 42 0.54 -4.73 -11.03
N ASP A 43 1.76 -4.80 -10.53
CA ASP A 43 2.33 -5.88 -9.75
C ASP A 43 1.58 -6.09 -8.41
N PHE A 44 1.22 -5.01 -7.70
CA PHE A 44 0.39 -5.07 -6.50
C PHE A 44 -1.09 -5.23 -6.80
N ARG A 45 -1.57 -4.66 -7.91
CA ARG A 45 -2.96 -4.83 -8.35
C ARG A 45 -3.26 -6.28 -8.68
N ALA A 46 -2.42 -6.92 -9.50
CA ALA A 46 -2.56 -8.33 -9.84
C ALA A 46 -2.51 -9.23 -8.58
N PHE A 47 -1.69 -8.86 -7.60
CA PHE A 47 -1.65 -9.57 -6.33
C PHE A 47 -2.95 -9.39 -5.51
N ALA A 48 -3.49 -8.16 -5.44
CA ALA A 48 -4.78 -7.90 -4.80
C ALA A 48 -5.93 -8.66 -5.47
N ASP A 49 -5.93 -8.74 -6.80
CA ASP A 49 -6.95 -9.46 -7.56
C ASP A 49 -6.89 -10.98 -7.30
N ALA A 50 -5.69 -11.53 -7.07
CA ALA A 50 -5.48 -12.94 -6.76
C ALA A 50 -5.71 -13.31 -5.28
N HIS A 51 -5.61 -12.33 -4.36
CA HIS A 51 -5.65 -12.56 -2.92
C HIS A 51 -6.64 -11.61 -2.24
N PRO A 52 -7.89 -12.04 -1.97
CA PRO A 52 -8.92 -11.19 -1.34
C PRO A 52 -8.56 -10.62 0.04
N GLN A 53 -7.58 -11.23 0.72
CA GLN A 53 -7.05 -10.79 2.02
C GLN A 53 -5.96 -9.70 1.88
N PHE A 54 -5.54 -9.37 0.66
CA PHE A 54 -4.61 -8.31 0.35
C PHE A 54 -5.34 -7.14 -0.31
N ARG A 55 -5.26 -5.95 0.30
CA ARG A 55 -5.82 -4.71 -0.24
C ARG A 55 -4.72 -3.74 -0.63
N TYR A 56 -4.81 -3.18 -1.83
CA TYR A 56 -3.83 -2.22 -2.37
C TYR A 56 -4.46 -0.84 -2.61
N VAL A 57 -3.92 0.16 -1.91
CA VAL A 57 -4.43 1.53 -1.88
C VAL A 57 -3.33 2.51 -2.35
N PRO A 58 -3.25 2.78 -3.67
CA PRO A 58 -2.35 3.81 -4.18
C PRO A 58 -2.89 5.21 -3.84
N CYS A 59 -2.01 6.07 -3.31
CA CYS A 59 -2.30 7.44 -2.90
C CYS A 59 -1.51 8.42 -3.78
N PHE A 60 -2.19 9.33 -4.47
CA PHE A 60 -1.55 10.32 -5.34
C PHE A 60 -1.71 11.74 -4.82
N SER A 61 -0.60 12.45 -4.61
CA SER A 61 -0.62 13.79 -4.02
C SER A 61 -0.82 14.95 -5.00
N ARG A 62 -0.75 14.71 -6.33
CA ARG A 62 -0.88 15.77 -7.35
C ARG A 62 -1.91 15.47 -8.42
N GLU A 63 -1.83 14.28 -9.02
CA GLU A 63 -2.67 13.90 -10.15
C GLU A 63 -3.26 12.51 -9.92
N LEU A 64 -4.55 12.36 -10.21
CA LEU A 64 -5.24 11.08 -10.20
C LEU A 64 -5.26 10.49 -11.62
N PRO A 65 -5.30 9.16 -11.77
CA PRO A 65 -5.55 8.55 -13.08
C PRO A 65 -6.94 8.94 -13.59
N GLU A 66 -7.10 9.02 -14.92
CA GLU A 66 -8.38 9.40 -15.56
C GLU A 66 -9.55 8.50 -15.13
N GLN A 67 -9.27 7.21 -14.92
CA GLN A 67 -10.24 6.21 -14.47
C GLN A 67 -9.69 5.53 -13.20
N PRO A 68 -9.89 6.13 -12.01
CA PRO A 68 -9.36 5.59 -10.78
C PRO A 68 -10.11 4.33 -10.35
N HIS A 69 -9.35 3.32 -9.92
CA HIS A 69 -9.90 2.20 -9.15
C HIS A 69 -10.52 2.71 -7.83
N ALA A 70 -11.51 2.01 -7.28
CA ALA A 70 -12.21 2.43 -6.04
C ALA A 70 -11.27 2.57 -4.81
N ASP A 71 -10.14 1.86 -4.81
CA ASP A 71 -9.10 1.95 -3.79
C ASP A 71 -8.06 3.06 -4.04
N VAL A 72 -8.15 3.82 -5.13
CA VAL A 72 -7.29 4.99 -5.33
C VAL A 72 -7.68 6.06 -4.32
N ARG A 73 -6.68 6.76 -3.77
CA ARG A 73 -6.86 7.90 -2.87
C ARG A 73 -6.11 9.12 -3.39
N HIS A 74 -6.70 10.29 -3.19
CA HIS A 74 -6.01 11.56 -3.40
C HIS A 74 -5.35 12.01 -2.09
N GLY A 75 -4.14 12.56 -2.18
CA GLY A 75 -3.36 13.01 -1.03
C GLY A 75 -2.27 12.03 -0.59
N TYR A 76 -1.79 12.21 0.63
CA TYR A 76 -0.67 11.45 1.19
C TYR A 76 -1.13 10.27 2.05
N VAL A 77 -0.33 9.19 2.11
CA VAL A 77 -0.69 7.94 2.81
C VAL A 77 -1.12 8.14 4.27
N GLN A 78 -0.48 9.06 5.00
CA GLN A 78 -0.79 9.34 6.41
C GLN A 78 -2.22 9.88 6.62
N GLN A 79 -2.78 10.55 5.61
CA GLN A 79 -4.15 11.07 5.68
C GLN A 79 -5.19 9.93 5.62
N GLN A 80 -4.77 8.76 5.11
CA GLN A 80 -5.64 7.60 4.86
C GLN A 80 -5.58 6.58 6.00
N LEU A 81 -4.66 6.75 6.96
CA LEU A 81 -4.47 5.80 8.07
C LEU A 81 -5.74 5.64 8.93
N ALA A 82 -6.49 6.72 9.15
CA ALA A 82 -7.74 6.66 9.90
C ALA A 82 -8.80 5.76 9.24
N GLU A 83 -8.87 5.72 7.91
CA GLU A 83 -9.75 4.81 7.17
C GLU A 83 -9.32 3.34 7.30
N CYS A 84 -8.05 3.11 7.60
CA CYS A 84 -7.47 1.77 7.76
C CYS A 84 -7.77 1.17 9.14
N ALA A 85 -8.07 2.02 10.14
CA ALA A 85 -8.38 1.65 11.51
C ALA A 85 -7.44 0.57 12.10
N PRO A 86 -6.11 0.77 12.08
CA PRO A 86 -5.17 -0.22 12.58
C PRO A 86 -5.35 -0.48 14.08
N ASP A 87 -5.23 -1.73 14.50
CA ASP A 87 -5.28 -2.15 15.90
C ASP A 87 -3.87 -2.25 16.49
N ALA A 88 -3.55 -1.37 17.43
CA ALA A 88 -2.25 -1.36 18.11
C ALA A 88 -1.93 -2.63 18.91
N GLN A 89 -2.93 -3.48 19.22
CA GLN A 89 -2.71 -4.72 19.95
C GLN A 89 -2.37 -5.91 19.04
N GLY A 90 -2.81 -5.88 17.78
CA GLY A 90 -2.75 -7.03 16.87
C GLY A 90 -2.00 -6.78 15.56
N ASP A 91 -1.98 -5.54 15.09
CA ASP A 91 -1.42 -5.20 13.79
C ASP A 91 0.08 -4.90 13.88
N ILE A 92 0.77 -5.25 12.79
CA ILE A 92 2.18 -4.93 12.60
C ILE A 92 2.29 -3.94 11.45
N ALA A 93 2.76 -2.73 11.75
CA ALA A 93 3.00 -1.70 10.75
C ALA A 93 4.46 -1.73 10.27
N TYR A 94 4.64 -1.76 8.95
CA TYR A 94 5.94 -1.58 8.31
C TYR A 94 5.93 -0.26 7.55
N LEU A 95 6.88 0.62 7.85
CA LEU A 95 7.01 1.92 7.18
C LEU A 95 8.35 2.01 6.46
N CYS A 96 8.31 2.45 5.20
CA CYS A 96 9.50 2.67 4.39
C CYS A 96 9.26 3.85 3.43
N GLY A 97 10.09 4.88 3.52
CA GLY A 97 10.01 6.03 2.64
C GLY A 97 10.85 7.21 3.13
N ASN A 98 10.48 8.42 2.70
CA ASN A 98 11.13 9.65 3.15
C ASN A 98 10.96 9.79 4.68
N PRO A 99 12.03 10.12 5.45
CA PRO A 99 11.93 10.41 6.88
C PRO A 99 10.76 11.33 7.26
N ASP A 100 10.54 12.44 6.55
CA ASP A 100 9.44 13.38 6.86
C ASP A 100 8.07 12.71 6.76
N MET A 101 7.92 11.74 5.86
CA MET A 101 6.68 10.98 5.70
C MET A 101 6.51 9.97 6.83
N VAL A 102 7.58 9.27 7.21
CA VAL A 102 7.57 8.29 8.30
C VAL A 102 7.30 8.95 9.64
N ASP A 103 7.94 10.09 9.93
CA ASP A 103 7.77 10.82 11.19
C ASP A 103 6.37 11.45 11.33
N SER A 104 5.63 11.57 10.23
CA SER A 104 4.27 12.12 10.18
C SER A 104 3.17 11.06 10.29
N CYS A 105 3.51 9.79 10.51
CA CYS A 105 2.57 8.67 10.65
C CYS A 105 2.20 8.38 12.11
#